data_AF-A0A7I7K7Z4-F1
#
_entry.id   AF-A0A7I7K7Z4-F1
#
_cell.length_a   1.000
_cell.length_b   1.000
_cell.length_c   1.000
_cell.angle_alpha   90.00
_cell.angle_beta   90.00
_cell.angle_gamma   90.00
#
_symmetry.space_group_name_H-M   'P 1'
#
loop_
_entity.id
_entity.type
_entity.pdbx_description
1 polymer ?
#
loop_
_entity_poly.entity_id
_entity_poly.type
_entity_poly.pdbx_seq_one_letter_code
_entity_poly.pdbx_strand_id
1 'polypeptide(L)'
;MRDEGYAAATSRRVAAEAGVKQALVYYYFPTMDDLFVEVLRTGAESSLEHMRKALTNDDPLRALWLINSEAQRTGLNTEFMALANHRKAIRVELRAYAERVRDIETAAVTVALRANGVDLQQHPPVVISMLIAQIARSLCNESAVGVTLGHDEMRAYVDRLLGQLGSSTHG
;
A
#
# COMPACT_ATOMS: atom_id res chain seq x y z
N MET A 1 11.56 -2.15 14.29
CA MET A 1 10.58 -1.20 13.72
C MET A 1 9.18 -1.78 13.73
N ARG A 2 8.94 -2.95 13.12
CA ARG A 2 7.61 -3.58 13.15
C ARG A 2 7.12 -3.95 14.55
N ASP A 3 8.02 -4.45 15.41
CA ASP A 3 7.63 -5.00 16.72
C ASP A 3 7.84 -4.02 17.89
N GLU A 4 8.68 -2.98 17.71
CA GLU A 4 9.04 -2.03 18.79
C GLU A 4 8.91 -0.56 18.39
N GLY A 5 8.33 -0.28 17.21
CA GLY A 5 8.22 1.06 16.66
C GLY A 5 9.54 1.65 16.14
N TYR A 6 9.46 2.82 15.52
CA TYR A 6 10.62 3.50 14.93
C TYR A 6 11.54 4.11 16.00
N ALA A 7 11.00 4.58 17.13
CA ALA A 7 11.79 5.23 18.19
C ALA A 7 12.82 4.28 18.82
N ALA A 8 12.52 2.98 18.81
CA ALA A 8 13.42 1.92 19.25
C ALA A 8 14.56 1.61 18.26
N ALA A 9 14.44 1.99 16.98
CA ALA A 9 15.42 1.67 15.94
C ALA A 9 16.63 2.62 15.98
N THR A 10 17.62 2.30 16.82
CA THR A 10 18.89 3.03 16.90
C THR A 10 20.00 2.28 16.16
N SER A 11 21.04 2.99 15.69
CA SER A 11 22.20 2.38 15.02
C SER A 11 22.85 1.25 15.83
N ARG A 12 22.89 1.41 17.17
CA ARG A 12 23.38 0.37 18.09
C ARG A 12 22.54 -0.91 18.03
N ARG A 13 21.21 -0.79 18.04
CA ARG A 13 20.32 -1.95 18.01
C ARG A 13 20.27 -2.59 16.63
N VAL A 14 20.28 -1.79 15.57
CA VAL A 14 20.40 -2.28 14.19
C VAL A 14 21.69 -3.10 14.04
N ALA A 15 22.82 -2.59 14.56
CA ALA A 15 24.08 -3.30 14.52
C ALA A 15 24.04 -4.62 15.31
N ALA A 16 23.46 -4.60 16.52
CA ALA A 16 23.30 -5.79 17.34
C ALA A 16 22.44 -6.86 16.67
N GLU A 17 21.30 -6.47 16.09
CA GLU A 17 20.39 -7.38 15.38
C GLU A 17 21.03 -7.95 14.11
N ALA A 18 21.76 -7.13 13.37
CA ALA A 18 22.47 -7.57 12.15
C ALA A 18 23.78 -8.32 12.44
N GLY A 19 24.19 -8.46 13.72
CA GLY A 19 25.45 -9.10 14.09
C GLY A 19 26.71 -8.36 13.63
N VAL A 20 26.63 -7.05 13.41
CA VAL A 20 27.74 -6.21 12.92
C VAL A 20 28.19 -5.18 13.94
N LYS A 21 29.38 -4.59 13.72
CA LYS A 21 29.84 -3.45 14.52
C LYS A 21 29.04 -2.20 14.17
N GLN A 22 28.69 -1.38 15.16
CA GLN A 22 27.98 -0.10 14.95
C GLN A 22 28.68 0.82 13.94
N ALA A 23 30.01 0.85 13.93
CA ALA A 23 30.79 1.62 12.97
C ALA A 23 30.51 1.21 11.51
N LEU A 24 30.19 -0.07 11.26
CA LEU A 24 29.84 -0.55 9.92
C LEU A 24 28.47 -0.03 9.47
N VAL A 25 27.52 0.16 10.39
CA VAL A 25 26.24 0.80 10.07
C VAL A 25 26.46 2.23 9.61
N TYR A 26 27.29 3.01 10.31
CA TYR A 26 27.61 4.38 9.92
C TYR A 26 28.49 4.48 8.66
N TYR A 27 29.27 3.44 8.36
CA TYR A 27 30.04 3.37 7.12
C TYR A 27 29.12 3.32 5.89
N TYR A 28 28.00 2.57 5.96
CA TYR A 28 27.03 2.49 4.87
C TYR A 28 25.95 3.59 4.93
N PHE A 29 25.59 4.02 6.14
CA PHE A 29 24.52 4.98 6.38
C PHE A 29 25.03 6.11 7.28
N PRO A 30 25.50 7.24 6.69
CA PRO A 30 26.05 8.35 7.44
C PRO A 30 25.08 8.88 8.52
N THR A 31 23.78 8.80 8.26
CA THR A 31 22.73 9.15 9.22
C THR A 31 21.70 8.03 9.38
N MET A 32 20.94 8.06 10.48
CA MET A 32 19.77 7.20 10.64
C MET A 32 18.68 7.49 9.61
N ASP A 33 18.59 8.72 9.10
CA ASP A 33 17.67 9.07 8.02
C ASP A 33 18.02 8.30 6.74
N ASP A 34 19.30 8.22 6.39
CA ASP A 34 19.75 7.46 5.21
C ASP A 34 19.39 5.98 5.33
N LEU A 35 19.57 5.39 6.52
CA LEU A 35 19.14 4.02 6.78
C LEU A 35 17.62 3.86 6.61
N PHE A 36 16.82 4.75 7.20
CA PHE A 36 15.36 4.66 7.10
C PHE A 36 14.85 4.89 5.68
N VAL A 37 15.47 5.79 4.93
CA VAL A 37 15.19 6.02 3.50
C VAL A 37 15.46 4.74 2.72
N GLU A 38 16.62 4.11 2.91
CA GLU A 38 16.96 2.89 2.16
C GLU A 38 16.07 1.68 2.54
N VAL A 39 15.70 1.55 3.81
CA VAL A 39 14.70 0.55 4.23
C VAL A 39 13.35 0.82 3.57
N LEU A 40 12.89 2.08 3.56
CA LEU A 40 11.63 2.46 2.93
C LEU A 40 11.66 2.20 1.42
N ARG A 41 12.74 2.58 0.73
CA ARG A 41 12.91 2.34 -0.72
C ARG A 41 12.89 0.87 -1.06
N THR A 42 13.65 0.06 -0.32
CA THR A 42 13.72 -1.39 -0.55
C THR A 42 12.37 -2.06 -0.29
N GLY A 43 11.70 -1.70 0.81
CA GLY A 43 10.35 -2.20 1.11
C GLY A 43 9.30 -1.74 0.11
N ALA A 44 9.39 -0.48 -0.34
CA ALA A 44 8.52 0.08 -1.35
C ALA A 44 8.66 -0.67 -2.68
N GLU A 45 9.88 -0.92 -3.16
CA GLU A 45 10.08 -1.62 -4.43
C GLU A 45 9.54 -3.06 -4.38
N SER A 46 9.80 -3.79 -3.29
CA SER A 46 9.23 -5.13 -3.09
C SER A 46 7.69 -5.09 -3.05
N SER A 47 7.11 -4.08 -2.40
CA SER A 47 5.65 -3.91 -2.33
C SER A 47 5.04 -3.58 -3.70
N LEU A 48 5.68 -2.71 -4.48
CA LEU A 48 5.25 -2.37 -5.85
C LEU A 48 5.35 -3.59 -6.77
N GLU A 49 6.40 -4.40 -6.64
CA GLU A 49 6.56 -5.63 -7.42
C GLU A 49 5.46 -6.64 -7.10
N HIS A 50 5.17 -6.88 -5.82
CA HIS A 50 4.05 -7.74 -5.41
C HIS A 50 2.71 -7.22 -5.93
N MET A 51 2.47 -5.91 -5.88
CA MET A 51 1.25 -5.29 -6.39
C MET A 51 1.12 -5.50 -7.91
N ARG A 52 2.18 -5.25 -8.68
CA ARG A 52 2.17 -5.49 -10.13
C ARG A 52 1.85 -6.94 -10.46
N LYS A 53 2.48 -7.90 -9.77
CA LYS A 53 2.23 -9.34 -9.96
C LYS A 53 0.78 -9.72 -9.63
N ALA A 54 0.25 -9.23 -8.50
CA ALA A 54 -1.12 -9.56 -8.11
C ALA A 54 -2.18 -8.97 -9.06
N LEU A 55 -1.90 -7.82 -9.67
CA LEU A 55 -2.80 -7.17 -10.63
C LEU A 55 -2.69 -7.71 -12.06
N THR A 56 -1.76 -8.63 -12.34
CA THR A 56 -1.72 -9.39 -13.61
C THR A 56 -2.69 -10.57 -13.67
N ASN A 57 -3.42 -10.86 -12.58
CA ASN A 57 -4.45 -11.89 -12.53
C ASN A 57 -5.72 -11.53 -13.33
N ASP A 58 -6.55 -12.53 -13.63
CA ASP A 58 -7.76 -12.42 -14.46
C ASP A 58 -8.81 -11.39 -13.95
N ASP A 59 -8.79 -11.06 -12.65
CA ASP A 59 -9.64 -10.03 -12.04
C ASP A 59 -8.81 -8.95 -11.32
N PRO A 60 -8.33 -7.93 -12.04
CA PRO A 60 -7.50 -6.86 -11.48
C PRO A 60 -8.25 -6.00 -10.46
N LEU A 61 -9.57 -5.84 -10.57
CA LEU A 61 -10.34 -5.02 -9.62
C LEU A 61 -10.46 -5.72 -8.28
N ARG A 62 -10.72 -7.03 -8.28
CA ARG A 62 -10.76 -7.82 -7.07
C ARG A 62 -9.39 -8.00 -6.44
N ALA A 63 -8.35 -8.18 -7.23
CA ALA A 63 -6.98 -8.17 -6.72
C ALA A 63 -6.65 -6.84 -6.02
N LEU A 64 -7.02 -5.70 -6.62
CA LEU A 64 -6.82 -4.37 -6.02
C LEU A 64 -7.54 -4.23 -4.67
N TRP A 65 -8.79 -4.70 -4.58
CA TRP A 65 -9.58 -4.70 -3.34
C TRP A 65 -8.92 -5.54 -2.24
N LEU A 66 -8.47 -6.76 -2.57
CA LEU A 66 -7.84 -7.67 -1.61
C LEU A 66 -6.51 -7.11 -1.08
N ILE A 67 -5.63 -6.64 -1.97
CA ILE A 67 -4.33 -6.05 -1.58
C ILE A 67 -4.53 -4.89 -0.60
N ASN A 68 -5.48 -3.99 -0.89
CA ASN A 68 -5.75 -2.86 -0.03
C ASN A 68 -6.48 -3.24 1.27
N SER A 69 -7.23 -4.36 1.27
CA SER A 69 -7.91 -4.91 2.45
C SER A 69 -6.97 -5.69 3.37
N GLU A 70 -5.77 -6.03 2.92
CA GLU A 70 -4.76 -6.75 3.73
C GLU A 70 -3.58 -5.84 4.15
N ALA A 71 -3.46 -4.66 3.53
CA ALA A 71 -2.33 -3.73 3.68
C ALA A 71 -2.05 -3.32 5.14
N GLN A 72 -3.06 -3.32 6.00
CA GLN A 72 -2.94 -2.96 7.40
C GLN A 72 -2.20 -4.01 8.25
N ARG A 73 -2.12 -5.28 7.81
CA ARG A 73 -1.42 -6.35 8.56
C ARG A 73 0.09 -6.12 8.69
N THR A 74 0.65 -5.11 8.02
CA THR A 74 2.10 -4.88 8.03
C THR A 74 2.59 -3.97 9.16
N GLY A 75 1.75 -3.11 9.78
CA GLY A 75 2.11 -2.15 10.84
C GLY A 75 3.14 -1.06 10.45
N LEU A 76 3.96 -1.36 9.45
CA LEU A 76 5.10 -0.60 8.96
C LEU A 76 4.69 0.78 8.39
N ASN A 77 3.53 0.84 7.72
CA ASN A 77 3.03 2.09 7.12
C ASN A 77 2.74 3.17 8.17
N THR A 78 2.19 2.80 9.34
CA THR A 78 1.89 3.76 10.41
C THR A 78 3.18 4.33 11.01
N GLU A 79 4.18 3.49 11.23
CA GLU A 79 5.49 3.89 11.75
C GLU A 79 6.24 4.84 10.79
N PHE A 80 6.22 4.54 9.49
CA PHE A 80 6.81 5.42 8.49
C PHE A 80 6.06 6.75 8.35
N MET A 81 4.73 6.75 8.46
CA MET A 81 3.95 7.99 8.47
C MET A 81 4.30 8.86 9.68
N ALA A 82 4.47 8.25 10.86
CA ALA A 82 4.93 8.95 12.06
C ALA A 82 6.34 9.54 11.89
N LEU A 83 7.28 8.79 11.29
CA LEU A 83 8.61 9.30 10.92
C LEU A 83 8.52 10.49 9.96
N ALA A 84 7.63 10.41 8.96
CA ALA A 84 7.47 11.43 7.93
C ALA A 84 7.05 12.78 8.52
N ASN A 85 6.27 12.80 9.61
CA ASN A 85 5.88 14.05 10.27
C ASN A 85 7.10 14.89 10.65
N HIS A 86 8.16 14.24 11.14
CA HIS A 86 9.36 14.92 11.63
C HIS A 86 10.54 14.89 10.66
N ARG A 87 10.53 14.00 9.64
CA ARG A 87 11.67 13.79 8.72
C ARG A 87 11.28 14.06 7.27
N LYS A 88 11.82 15.14 6.70
CA LYS A 88 11.51 15.58 5.32
C LYS A 88 11.91 14.54 4.27
N ALA A 89 13.07 13.88 4.42
CA ALA A 89 13.54 12.87 3.48
C ALA A 89 12.54 11.70 3.37
N ILE A 90 12.10 11.17 4.51
CA ILE A 90 11.08 10.10 4.56
C ILE A 90 9.76 10.53 3.92
N ARG A 91 9.34 11.77 4.14
CA ARG A 91 8.12 12.32 3.52
C ARG A 91 8.20 12.33 1.99
N VAL A 92 9.36 12.68 1.43
CA VAL A 92 9.58 12.68 -0.03
C VAL A 92 9.48 11.26 -0.58
N GLU A 93 10.12 10.30 0.08
CA GLU A 93 10.09 8.90 -0.35
C GLU A 93 8.69 8.28 -0.24
N LEU A 94 7.94 8.56 0.84
CA LEU A 94 6.55 8.11 0.97
C LEU A 94 5.65 8.71 -0.10
N ARG A 95 5.83 9.99 -0.44
CA ARG A 95 5.09 10.63 -1.53
C ARG A 95 5.40 9.92 -2.86
N ALA A 96 6.66 9.71 -3.17
CA ALA A 96 7.08 9.02 -4.40
C ALA A 96 6.51 7.59 -4.47
N TYR A 97 6.51 6.86 -3.35
CA TYR A 97 5.88 5.55 -3.26
C TYR A 97 4.37 5.61 -3.49
N ALA A 98 3.66 6.55 -2.84
CA ALA A 98 2.22 6.70 -2.98
C ALA A 98 1.79 7.07 -4.41
N GLU A 99 2.56 7.92 -5.09
CA GLU A 99 2.37 8.26 -6.50
C GLU A 99 2.53 7.02 -7.40
N ARG A 100 3.59 6.22 -7.20
CA ARG A 100 3.81 4.97 -7.94
C ARG A 100 2.72 3.93 -7.70
N VAL A 101 2.23 3.80 -6.46
CA VAL A 101 1.07 2.94 -6.14
C VAL A 101 -0.16 3.43 -6.91
N ARG A 102 -0.43 4.74 -6.91
CA ARG A 102 -1.58 5.32 -7.61
C ARG A 102 -1.54 5.02 -9.11
N ASP A 103 -0.37 5.13 -9.73
CA ASP A 103 -0.19 4.86 -11.15
C ASP A 103 -0.51 3.39 -11.47
N ILE A 104 -0.02 2.45 -10.65
CA ILE A 104 -0.27 1.01 -10.82
C ILE A 104 -1.75 0.68 -10.63
N GLU A 105 -2.38 1.19 -9.57
CA GLU A 105 -3.81 1.01 -9.30
C GLU A 105 -4.66 1.56 -10.45
N THR A 106 -4.31 2.76 -10.95
CA THR A 106 -5.02 3.42 -12.06
C THR A 106 -4.87 2.63 -13.36
N ALA A 107 -3.68 2.11 -13.66
CA ALA A 107 -3.44 1.30 -14.84
C ALA A 107 -4.27 0.00 -14.82
N ALA A 108 -4.29 -0.70 -13.69
CA ALA A 108 -5.07 -1.93 -13.53
C ALA A 108 -6.57 -1.69 -13.70
N VAL A 109 -7.10 -0.64 -13.09
CA VAL A 109 -8.51 -0.24 -13.27
C VAL A 109 -8.78 0.17 -14.72
N THR A 110 -7.87 0.88 -15.38
CA THR A 110 -8.04 1.27 -16.78
C THR A 110 -8.20 0.04 -17.68
N VAL A 111 -7.36 -0.99 -17.49
CA VAL A 111 -7.45 -2.23 -18.24
C VAL A 111 -8.80 -2.92 -17.99
N ALA A 112 -9.21 -3.03 -16.73
CA ALA A 112 -10.46 -3.67 -16.35
C ALA A 112 -11.69 -2.97 -16.95
N LEU A 113 -11.77 -1.64 -16.82
CA LEU A 113 -12.89 -0.85 -17.32
C LEU A 113 -12.98 -0.93 -18.85
N ARG A 114 -11.84 -0.90 -19.56
CA ARG A 114 -11.81 -1.06 -21.02
C ARG A 114 -12.27 -2.45 -21.46
N ALA A 115 -11.81 -3.50 -20.79
CA ALA A 115 -12.19 -4.88 -21.10
C ALA A 115 -13.71 -5.10 -20.98
N ASN A 116 -14.37 -4.36 -20.09
CA ASN A 116 -15.80 -4.44 -19.83
C ASN A 116 -16.63 -3.35 -20.54
N GLY A 117 -16.02 -2.60 -21.47
CA GLY A 117 -16.73 -1.58 -22.27
C GLY A 117 -17.25 -0.38 -21.47
N VAL A 118 -16.69 -0.12 -20.29
CA VAL A 118 -17.09 1.00 -19.43
C VAL A 118 -16.52 2.32 -19.97
N ASP A 119 -17.35 3.35 -20.02
CA ASP A 119 -16.95 4.69 -20.42
C ASP A 119 -16.00 5.32 -19.38
N LEU A 120 -14.74 5.54 -19.78
CA LEU A 120 -13.69 6.10 -18.93
C LEU A 120 -13.86 7.60 -18.63
N GLN A 121 -14.69 8.32 -19.39
CA GLN A 121 -15.01 9.72 -19.10
C GLN A 121 -16.04 9.81 -17.97
N GLN A 122 -17.05 8.93 -17.99
CA GLN A 122 -18.05 8.83 -16.92
C GLN A 122 -17.48 8.14 -15.67
N HIS A 123 -16.55 7.20 -15.85
CA HIS A 123 -15.88 6.48 -14.77
C HIS A 123 -14.35 6.62 -14.87
N PRO A 124 -13.78 7.79 -14.50
CA PRO A 124 -12.33 7.99 -14.57
C PRO A 124 -11.57 6.92 -13.76
N PRO A 125 -10.64 6.16 -14.38
CA PRO A 125 -9.96 5.05 -13.71
C PRO A 125 -9.26 5.44 -12.41
N VAL A 126 -8.66 6.63 -12.38
CA VAL A 126 -8.01 7.15 -11.17
C VAL A 126 -8.99 7.30 -10.02
N VAL A 127 -10.21 7.80 -10.28
CA VAL A 127 -11.26 7.98 -9.29
C VAL A 127 -11.76 6.63 -8.78
N ILE A 128 -12.05 5.69 -9.70
CA ILE A 128 -12.50 4.34 -9.33
C ILE A 128 -11.42 3.62 -8.51
N SER A 129 -10.14 3.72 -8.91
CA SER A 129 -9.02 3.15 -8.16
C SER A 129 -8.91 3.72 -6.75
N MET A 130 -9.09 5.04 -6.61
CA MET A 130 -9.09 5.72 -5.32
C MET A 130 -10.21 5.23 -4.44
N LEU A 131 -11.44 5.11 -4.97
CA LEU A 131 -12.59 4.63 -4.20
C LEU A 131 -12.35 3.22 -3.67
N ILE A 132 -11.95 2.27 -4.54
CA ILE A 132 -11.69 0.89 -4.14
C ILE A 132 -10.59 0.85 -3.05
N ALA A 133 -9.47 1.53 -3.29
CA ALA A 133 -8.35 1.54 -2.35
C ALA A 133 -8.69 2.20 -1.01
N GLN A 134 -9.39 3.34 -1.03
CA GLN A 134 -9.72 4.06 0.21
C GLN A 134 -10.77 3.32 1.04
N ILE A 135 -11.80 2.74 0.41
CA ILE A 135 -12.82 1.97 1.13
C ILE A 135 -12.16 0.75 1.79
N ALA A 136 -11.36 -0.02 1.05
CA ALA A 136 -10.66 -1.19 1.57
C ALA A 136 -9.77 -0.85 2.78
N ARG A 137 -8.99 0.24 2.69
CA ARG A 137 -8.15 0.73 3.79
C ARG A 137 -8.96 1.23 4.97
N SER A 138 -10.09 1.92 4.74
CA SER A 138 -10.95 2.44 5.82
C SER A 138 -11.51 1.31 6.68
N LEU A 139 -12.04 0.26 6.05
CA LEU A 139 -12.57 -0.92 6.76
C LEU A 139 -11.49 -1.57 7.65
N CYS A 140 -10.26 -1.65 7.14
CA CYS A 140 -9.12 -2.12 7.93
C CYS A 140 -8.79 -1.20 9.11
N ASN A 141 -8.73 0.12 8.86
CA ASN A 141 -8.45 1.11 9.89
C ASN A 141 -9.48 1.09 11.02
N GLU A 142 -10.76 0.99 10.67
CA GLU A 142 -11.85 0.87 11.61
C GLU A 142 -11.77 -0.43 12.41
N SER A 143 -11.50 -1.56 11.73
CA SER A 143 -11.37 -2.86 12.40
C SER A 143 -10.24 -2.85 13.44
N ALA A 144 -9.13 -2.16 13.17
CA ALA A 144 -8.00 -2.05 14.08
C ALA A 144 -8.32 -1.29 15.38
N VAL A 145 -9.36 -0.44 15.38
CA VAL A 145 -9.85 0.28 16.57
C VAL A 145 -11.15 -0.32 17.11
N GLY A 146 -11.56 -1.50 16.62
CA GLY A 146 -12.74 -2.23 17.08
C GLY A 146 -14.08 -1.78 16.47
N VAL A 147 -14.05 -0.89 15.49
CA VAL A 147 -15.25 -0.48 14.73
C VAL A 147 -15.49 -1.49 13.62
N THR A 148 -16.67 -2.12 13.63
CA THR A 148 -17.05 -3.18 12.68
C THR A 148 -18.44 -2.99 12.06
N LEU A 149 -19.22 -2.02 12.58
CA LEU A 149 -20.58 -1.77 12.10
C LEU A 149 -20.57 -1.42 10.60
N GLY A 150 -21.37 -2.13 9.80
CA GLY A 150 -21.49 -1.87 8.36
C GLY A 150 -20.40 -2.51 7.49
N HIS A 151 -19.41 -3.19 8.08
CA HIS A 151 -18.26 -3.72 7.32
C HIS A 151 -18.67 -4.88 6.41
N ASP A 152 -19.49 -5.80 6.92
CA ASP A 152 -19.95 -6.95 6.13
C ASP A 152 -20.88 -6.49 5.00
N GLU A 153 -21.77 -5.54 5.27
CA GLU A 153 -22.62 -4.92 4.26
C GLU A 153 -21.80 -4.22 3.18
N MET A 154 -20.76 -3.48 3.58
CA MET A 154 -19.88 -2.78 2.65
C MET A 154 -19.08 -3.75 1.78
N ARG A 155 -18.51 -4.81 2.37
CA ARG A 155 -17.79 -5.86 1.64
C ARG A 155 -18.72 -6.53 0.63
N ALA A 156 -19.91 -6.92 1.04
CA ALA A 156 -20.89 -7.55 0.16
C ALA A 156 -21.35 -6.61 -0.97
N TYR A 157 -21.50 -5.30 -0.69
CA TYR A 157 -21.83 -4.31 -1.69
C TYR A 157 -20.71 -4.14 -2.73
N VAL A 158 -19.47 -4.03 -2.28
CA VAL A 158 -18.31 -3.93 -3.18
C VAL A 158 -18.14 -5.20 -4.01
N ASP A 159 -18.26 -6.39 -3.42
CA ASP A 159 -18.16 -7.64 -4.17
C ASP A 159 -19.19 -7.72 -5.31
N ARG A 160 -20.42 -7.25 -5.09
CA ARG A 160 -21.44 -7.16 -6.15
C ARG A 160 -21.06 -6.15 -7.24
N LEU A 161 -20.56 -4.97 -6.86
CA LEU A 161 -20.15 -3.95 -7.82
C LEU A 161 -18.95 -4.42 -8.67
N LEU A 162 -17.95 -5.03 -8.03
CA LEU A 162 -16.80 -5.60 -8.73
C LEU A 162 -17.23 -6.73 -9.67
N GLY A 163 -18.17 -7.57 -9.24
CA GLY A 163 -18.79 -8.58 -10.11
C GLY A 163 -19.47 -7.96 -11.34
N GLN A 164 -20.22 -6.88 -11.18
CA GLN A 164 -20.86 -6.18 -12.30
C GLN A 164 -19.86 -5.50 -13.25
N LEU A 165 -18.76 -4.98 -12.71
CA LEU A 165 -17.71 -4.32 -13.49
C LEU A 165 -16.72 -5.29 -14.15
N GLY A 166 -16.57 -6.50 -13.63
CA GLY A 166 -15.67 -7.55 -14.13
C GLY A 166 -16.35 -8.61 -14.99
N SER A 167 -17.68 -8.69 -14.97
CA SER A 167 -18.45 -9.59 -15.83
C SER A 167 -18.62 -8.95 -17.21
N SER A 168 -17.78 -9.36 -18.15
CA SER A 168 -18.10 -9.17 -19.57
C SER A 168 -19.38 -9.94 -19.84
N THR A 169 -20.48 -9.24 -20.13
CA THR A 169 -21.65 -9.81 -20.79
C THR A 169 -21.19 -10.42 -22.12
N HIS A 170 -20.76 -11.69 -22.07
CA HIS A 170 -20.73 -12.53 -23.25
C HIS A 170 -22.20 -12.86 -23.53
N GLY A 171 -22.71 -12.30 -24.62
CA GLY A 171 -24.07 -12.53 -25.10
C GLY A 171 -24.37 -14.00 -25.39
#